data_AF-A0A2P8E1M1-F1
#
_entry.id   AF-A0A2P8E1M1-F1
#
_cell.length_a   1.000
_cell.length_b   1.000
_cell.length_c   1.000
_cell.angle_alpha   90.00
_cell.angle_beta   90.00
_cell.angle_gamma   90.00
#
_symmetry.space_group_name_H-M   'P 1'
#
loop_
_entity.id
_entity.type
_entity.pdbx_description
1 polymer ?
#
loop_
_entity_poly.entity_id
_entity_poly.type
_entity_poly.pdbx_seq_one_letter_code
_entity_poly.pdbx_strand_id
1 'polypeptide(L)'
;MQVETGDLKFNKYLQDKTKYDTDIFKSYFQRIDKVIEKGKITTDNQFYYINMMVDQLCQTEPVDNEKIGILNRLLSEYEQRKTRKPTA
;
A
#
# COMPACT_ATOMS: atom_id res chain seq x y z
N MET A 1 -6.80 -16.85 -5.08
CA MET A 1 -7.56 -16.05 -4.10
C MET A 1 -7.83 -14.72 -4.77
N GLN A 2 -9.09 -14.40 -5.05
CA GLN A 2 -9.43 -13.09 -5.63
C GLN A 2 -8.97 -12.03 -4.64
N VAL A 3 -8.04 -11.20 -5.07
CA VAL A 3 -7.65 -10.03 -4.31
C VAL A 3 -8.88 -9.14 -4.33
N GLU A 4 -9.48 -8.92 -3.16
CA GLU A 4 -10.42 -7.82 -2.90
C GLU A 4 -9.62 -6.52 -3.02
N THR A 5 -9.15 -6.26 -4.23
CA THR A 5 -8.23 -5.18 -4.56
C THR A 5 -9.04 -3.91 -4.46
N GLY A 6 -8.90 -3.22 -3.33
CA GLY A 6 -8.98 -1.77 -3.28
C GLY A 6 -10.25 -1.14 -3.86
N ASP A 7 -11.42 -1.78 -3.77
CA ASP A 7 -12.64 -1.06 -4.09
C ASP A 7 -12.97 -0.12 -2.91
N LEU A 8 -12.35 1.06 -2.89
CA LEU A 8 -12.70 2.13 -1.95
C LEU A 8 -14.21 2.45 -2.04
N LYS A 9 -14.86 2.15 -3.18
CA LYS A 9 -16.33 2.24 -3.33
C LYS A 9 -17.05 1.19 -2.48
N PHE A 10 -16.44 0.04 -2.20
CA PHE A 10 -17.00 -0.99 -1.32
C PHE A 10 -17.01 -0.55 0.14
N ASN A 11 -15.98 0.13 0.65
CA ASN A 11 -16.05 0.71 2.00
C ASN A 11 -17.14 1.77 2.09
N LYS A 12 -17.22 2.64 1.07
CA LYS A 12 -18.27 3.65 1.00
C LYS A 12 -19.66 3.03 0.91
N TYR A 13 -19.79 1.93 0.16
CA TYR A 13 -21.01 1.12 0.07
C TYR A 13 -21.38 0.48 1.41
N LEU A 14 -20.41 -0.08 2.13
CA LEU A 14 -20.63 -0.68 3.45
C LEU A 14 -21.03 0.37 4.49
N GLN A 15 -20.38 1.53 4.53
CA GLN A 15 -20.77 2.63 5.42
C GLN A 15 -22.20 3.12 5.09
N ASP A 16 -22.54 3.29 3.81
CA ASP A 16 -23.88 3.69 3.36
C ASP A 16 -24.96 2.67 3.74
N LYS A 17 -24.69 1.37 3.57
CA LYS A 17 -25.66 0.30 3.80
C LYS A 17 -25.83 -0.11 5.25
N THR A 18 -24.74 -0.13 6.01
CA THR A 18 -24.73 -0.73 7.35
C THR A 18 -24.85 0.32 8.45
N LYS A 19 -24.59 1.60 8.14
CA LYS A 19 -24.47 2.71 9.10
C LYS A 19 -23.44 2.50 10.21
N TYR A 20 -22.61 1.46 10.11
CA TYR A 20 -21.46 1.27 10.99
C TYR A 20 -20.26 1.98 10.40
N ASP A 21 -19.57 2.76 11.24
CA ASP A 21 -18.29 3.35 10.92
C ASP A 21 -17.17 2.32 11.04
N THR A 22 -17.21 1.31 10.17
CA THR A 22 -16.18 0.28 10.09
C THR A 22 -15.22 0.65 8.96
N ASP A 23 -14.08 1.23 9.31
CA ASP A 23 -13.00 1.44 8.35
C ASP A 23 -12.17 0.16 8.20
N ILE A 24 -12.59 -0.71 7.28
CA ILE A 24 -11.90 -1.98 7.00
C ILE A 24 -10.46 -1.77 6.47
N PHE A 25 -10.15 -0.57 5.97
CA PHE A 25 -8.86 -0.22 5.39
C PHE A 25 -7.94 0.50 6.39
N LYS A 26 -8.44 0.91 7.57
CA LYS A 26 -7.63 1.56 8.61
C LYS A 26 -6.35 0.79 8.92
N SER A 27 -6.49 -0.53 9.10
CA SER A 27 -5.36 -1.39 9.41
C SER A 27 -4.34 -1.49 8.26
N TYR A 28 -4.79 -1.37 7.02
CA TYR A 28 -3.95 -1.34 5.82
C TYR A 28 -3.16 -0.02 5.75
N PHE A 29 -3.81 1.13 5.88
CA PHE A 29 -3.13 2.42 5.89
C PHE A 29 -2.12 2.54 7.04
N GLN A 30 -2.49 2.10 8.25
CA GLN A 30 -1.57 2.05 9.38
C GLN A 30 -0.33 1.18 9.14
N ARG A 31 -0.45 0.10 8.36
CA ARG A 31 0.71 -0.73 8.00
C ARG A 31 1.63 0.00 7.02
N ILE A 32 1.06 0.74 6.08
CA ILE A 32 1.84 1.55 5.12
C ILE A 32 2.57 2.66 5.85
N ASP A 33 1.88 3.41 6.72
CA ASP A 33 2.49 4.52 7.46
C ASP A 33 3.68 4.03 8.29
N LYS A 34 3.55 2.89 8.97
CA LYS A 34 4.67 2.25 9.70
C LYS A 34 5.86 1.88 8.80
N VAL A 35 5.62 1.51 7.54
CA VAL A 35 6.70 1.21 6.58
C VAL A 35 7.39 2.50 6.13
N ILE A 36 6.62 3.56 5.89
CA ILE A 36 7.13 4.90 5.53
C ILE A 36 7.97 5.46 6.68
N GLU A 37 7.45 5.47 7.91
CA GLU A 37 8.15 5.92 9.12
C GLU A 37 9.47 5.16 9.34
N LYS A 38 9.45 3.84 9.12
CA LYS A 38 10.64 3.00 9.22
C LYS A 38 11.65 3.26 8.10
N GLY A 39 11.21 3.85 6.99
CA GLY A 39 12.04 4.15 5.82
C GLY A 39 12.60 2.92 5.10
N LYS A 40 12.06 1.72 5.33
CA LYS A 40 12.51 0.50 4.65
C LYS A 40 11.44 -0.60 4.61
N ILE A 41 11.34 -1.25 3.46
CA ILE A 41 10.63 -2.52 3.28
C ILE A 41 11.55 -3.66 3.74
N THR A 42 10.98 -4.59 4.50
CA THR A 42 11.71 -5.73 5.10
C THR A 42 11.11 -7.08 4.76
N THR A 43 9.87 -7.13 4.27
CA THR A 43 9.16 -8.37 3.93
C THR A 43 8.44 -8.23 2.59
N ASP A 44 8.17 -9.37 1.96
CA ASP A 44 7.43 -9.42 0.69
C ASP A 44 5.99 -8.93 0.84
N ASN A 45 5.37 -9.16 2.00
CA ASN A 45 4.05 -8.61 2.30
C ASN A 45 4.07 -7.07 2.34
N GLN A 46 5.11 -6.47 2.92
CA GLN A 46 5.26 -5.00 2.90
C GLN A 46 5.47 -4.50 1.47
N PHE A 47 6.27 -5.20 0.67
CA PHE A 47 6.44 -4.87 -0.75
C PHE A 47 5.11 -4.89 -1.52
N TYR A 48 4.30 -5.92 -1.30
CA TYR A 48 2.99 -6.05 -1.91
C TYR A 48 2.04 -4.90 -1.50
N TYR A 49 1.93 -4.60 -0.22
CA TYR A 49 1.05 -3.52 0.26
C TYR A 49 1.47 -2.14 -0.26
N ILE A 50 2.78 -1.88 -0.37
CA ILE A 50 3.28 -0.60 -0.89
C ILE A 50 3.01 -0.48 -2.40
N ASN A 51 3.16 -1.56 -3.18
CA ASN A 51 2.77 -1.57 -4.60
C ASN A 51 1.29 -1.27 -4.78
N MET A 52 0.42 -1.90 -3.99
CA MET A 52 -1.03 -1.62 -4.02
C MET A 52 -1.34 -0.16 -3.72
N MET A 53 -0.63 0.45 -2.76
CA MET A 53 -0.84 1.86 -2.42
C MET A 53 -0.42 2.79 -3.55
N VAL A 54 0.69 2.50 -4.24
CA VAL A 54 1.12 3.27 -5.40
C VAL A 54 0.07 3.20 -6.51
N ASP A 55 -0.43 2.00 -6.83
CA ASP A 55 -1.49 1.82 -7.84
C ASP A 55 -2.76 2.62 -7.47
N GLN A 56 -3.18 2.54 -6.20
CA GLN A 56 -4.34 3.31 -5.70
C GLN A 56 -4.12 4.82 -5.83
N LEU A 57 -2.93 5.34 -5.50
CA LEU A 57 -2.61 6.77 -5.58
C LEU A 57 -2.58 7.26 -7.04
N CYS A 58 -2.12 6.44 -7.97
CA CYS A 58 -2.15 6.75 -9.41
C CYS A 58 -3.58 6.86 -9.96
N GLN A 59 -4.54 6.17 -9.34
CA GLN A 59 -5.95 6.17 -9.74
C GLN A 59 -6.81 7.20 -8.98
N THR A 60 -6.23 7.92 -8.02
CA THR A 60 -6.94 8.89 -7.18
C THR A 60 -6.61 10.32 -7.61
N GLU A 61 -7.63 11.17 -7.71
CA GLU A 61 -7.46 12.60 -7.95
C GLU A 61 -7.74 13.43 -6.67
N PRO A 62 -6.91 14.42 -6.33
CA PRO A 62 -5.66 14.78 -7.01
C PRO A 62 -4.55 13.76 -6.76
N VAL A 63 -3.66 13.61 -7.75
CA VAL A 63 -2.51 12.69 -7.65
C VAL A 63 -1.48 13.22 -6.65
N ASP A 64 -1.16 12.42 -5.64
CA ASP A 64 -0.13 12.71 -4.63
C ASP A 64 1.25 12.23 -5.12
N ASN A 65 1.87 13.03 -5.99
CA ASN A 65 3.17 12.71 -6.58
C ASN A 65 4.31 12.60 -5.55
N GLU A 66 4.24 13.35 -4.45
CA GLU A 66 5.26 13.31 -3.40
C GLU A 66 5.23 11.95 -2.70
N LYS A 67 4.04 11.52 -2.28
CA LYS A 67 3.86 10.22 -1.63
C LYS A 67 4.23 9.08 -2.58
N ILE A 68 3.82 9.14 -3.85
CA ILE A 68 4.21 8.16 -4.87
C ILE A 68 5.74 8.07 -4.99
N GLY A 69 6.44 9.20 -5.01
CA GLY A 69 7.91 9.24 -5.07
C GLY A 69 8.58 8.54 -3.89
N ILE A 70 8.10 8.77 -2.67
CA ILE A 70 8.59 8.11 -1.46
C ILE A 70 8.39 6.59 -1.55
N LEU A 71 7.19 6.16 -1.92
CA LEU A 71 6.85 4.74 -2.01
C LEU A 71 7.67 4.01 -3.10
N ASN A 72 7.82 4.61 -4.28
CA ASN A 72 8.63 4.06 -5.37
C ASN A 72 10.10 3.90 -4.98
N ARG A 73 10.66 4.85 -4.22
CA ARG A 73 12.02 4.72 -3.68
C ARG A 73 12.14 3.50 -2.77
N LEU A 74 11.20 3.31 -1.84
CA LEU A 74 11.20 2.17 -0.92
C LEU A 74 11.14 0.83 -1.67
N LEU A 75 10.31 0.74 -2.72
CA LEU A 75 10.19 -0.43 -3.59
C LEU A 75 11.52 -0.73 -4.30
N SER A 76 12.11 0.26 -4.96
CA SER A 76 13.37 0.08 -5.68
C SER A 76 14.51 -0.34 -4.76
N GLU A 77 14.63 0.27 -3.57
CA GLU A 77 15.65 -0.11 -2.59
C GLU A 77 15.50 -1.57 -2.12
N TYR A 78 14.26 -2.06 -2.00
CA TYR A 78 14.01 -3.46 -1.62
C TYR A 78 14.41 -4.44 -2.72
N GLU A 79 14.02 -4.15 -3.96
CA GLU A 79 14.37 -4.98 -5.12
C GLU A 79 15.89 -5.06 -5.32
N GLN A 80 16.59 -3.93 -5.20
CA GLN A 80 18.06 -3.90 -5.27
C GLN A 80 18.71 -4.77 -4.19
N ARG A 81 18.15 -4.82 -2.98
CA ARG A 81 18.66 -5.69 -1.90
C ARG A 81 18.39 -7.16 -2.19
N LYS A 82 17.28 -7.49 -2.85
CA LYS A 82 16.99 -8.86 -3.28
C LYS A 82 17.94 -9.34 -4.37
N THR A 83 18.21 -8.51 -5.38
CA THR A 83 19.09 -8.87 -6.50
C THR A 83 20.57 -8.96 -6.10
N ARG A 84 20.98 -8.25 -5.05
CA ARG A 84 22.35 -8.32 -4.49
C ARG A 84 22.63 -9.54 -3.61
N LYS A 85 21.62 -10.35 -3.25
CA LYS A 85 21.87 -11.61 -2.53
C LYS A 85 22.36 -12.65 -3.55
N PRO A 86 23.60 -13.18 -3.43
CA PRO A 86 24.01 -14.32 -4.24
C PRO A 86 23.08 -15.48 -3.89
N THR A 87 22.51 -16.12 -4.90
CA THR A 87 21.93 -17.46 -4.76
C THR A 87 23.05 -18.36 -4.20
N ALA A 88 22.89 -18.82 -2.97
CA ALA A 88 23.81 -19.76 -2.34
C ALA A 88 23.70 -21.15 -2.99
#